data_AF-A0A7R9YAL3-F1
#
_entry.id   AF-A0A7R9YAL3-F1
#
_cell.length_a   1.000
_cell.length_b   1.000
_cell.length_c   1.000
_cell.angle_alpha   90.00
_cell.angle_beta   90.00
_cell.angle_gamma   90.00
#
_symmetry.space_group_name_H-M   'P 1'
#
loop_
_entity.id
_entity.type
_entity.pdbx_description
1 polymer ?
#
loop_
_entity_poly.entity_id
_entity_poly.type
_entity_poly.pdbx_seq_one_letter_code
_entity_poly.pdbx_strand_id
1 'polypeptide(L)'
;GEVMPIGRSNQSKTFIPGISVTDVLPLVFCDCPGFLDNRGAEINIANAANVRTAIVNAASVRVIVLISFHSILADRARGIQEMLKICGDLFGSYDNILKHTESLLVGVTKVPSGGDDEESLESIRDLIMTPPVPEIVNHLLPRVFVHHALDRPIEGAWNRDVCLQQILELEPLQNADAIFRTVLTDSDEKRLCELAEAIGNEIKTALSEERIDAAASLLRSFNRLSVIEHVTV
;
A
#
# COMPACT_ATOMS: atom_id res chain seq x y z
N GLY A 1 3.75 22.11 2.09
CA GLY A 1 2.74 22.28 1.03
C GLY A 1 1.94 21.00 0.95
N GLU A 2 0.64 21.08 0.78
CA GLU A 2 -0.23 19.90 0.60
C GLU A 2 0.16 19.19 -0.70
N VAL A 3 0.55 17.92 -0.62
CA VAL A 3 1.22 17.20 -1.73
C VAL A 3 0.21 16.68 -2.76
N MET A 4 -1.07 16.50 -2.42
CA MET A 4 -2.19 16.21 -3.35
C MET A 4 -3.57 16.43 -2.71
N PRO A 5 -4.65 16.62 -3.50
CA PRO A 5 -6.00 16.85 -2.98
C PRO A 5 -6.57 15.61 -2.27
N ILE A 6 -6.83 15.73 -0.98
CA ILE A 6 -7.53 14.71 -0.18
C ILE A 6 -8.95 14.51 -0.76
N GLY A 7 -9.25 13.30 -1.21
CA GLY A 7 -10.59 12.92 -1.65
C GLY A 7 -11.58 13.07 -0.49
N ARG A 8 -12.62 13.90 -0.65
CA ARG A 8 -13.75 14.00 0.29
C ARG A 8 -14.81 12.90 0.08
N SER A 9 -14.53 11.93 -0.79
CA SER A 9 -15.34 10.74 -1.09
C SER A 9 -14.49 9.49 -0.89
N ASN A 10 -15.11 8.32 -0.66
CA ASN A 10 -14.45 7.00 -0.57
C ASN A 10 -13.77 6.54 -1.89
N GLN A 11 -13.42 7.46 -2.78
CA GLN A 11 -12.70 7.19 -4.02
C GLN A 11 -11.28 7.74 -3.91
N SER A 12 -10.29 6.86 -4.07
CA SER A 12 -8.88 7.24 -4.22
C SER A 12 -8.75 8.22 -5.39
N LYS A 13 -7.90 9.24 -5.27
CA LYS A 13 -7.58 10.20 -6.35
C LYS A 13 -6.13 10.12 -6.81
N THR A 14 -5.30 9.39 -6.08
CA THR A 14 -3.88 9.20 -6.36
C THR A 14 -3.74 8.13 -7.45
N PHE A 15 -2.97 8.45 -8.49
CA PHE A 15 -2.67 7.55 -9.61
C PHE A 15 -1.16 7.24 -9.71
N ILE A 16 -0.34 8.13 -9.15
CA ILE A 16 1.11 8.05 -9.08
C ILE A 16 1.49 8.20 -7.60
N PRO A 17 2.38 7.35 -7.06
CA PRO A 17 2.83 7.50 -5.69
C PRO A 17 3.40 8.90 -5.44
N GLY A 18 2.95 9.54 -4.37
CA GLY A 18 3.45 10.84 -3.94
C GLY A 18 4.81 10.66 -3.29
N ILE A 19 5.88 11.12 -3.94
CA ILE A 19 7.24 11.07 -3.39
C ILE A 19 7.51 12.35 -2.63
N SER A 20 7.79 12.24 -1.35
CA SER A 20 8.16 13.36 -0.48
C SER A 20 9.51 13.10 0.17
N VAL A 21 10.42 14.05 -0.01
CA VAL A 21 11.71 14.07 0.69
C VAL A 21 11.55 14.97 1.91
N THR A 22 12.13 14.58 3.03
CA THR A 22 12.18 15.39 4.24
C THR A 22 13.62 15.78 4.55
N ASP A 23 13.84 16.98 5.06
CA ASP A 23 15.15 17.41 5.55
C ASP A 23 15.46 16.83 6.94
N VAL A 24 14.44 16.25 7.60
CA VAL A 24 14.52 15.76 8.99
C VAL A 24 15.05 14.34 9.08
N LEU A 25 14.71 13.50 8.10
CA LEU A 25 15.10 12.09 8.07
C LEU A 25 15.83 11.78 6.75
N PRO A 26 16.83 10.90 6.76
CA PRO A 26 17.46 10.40 5.55
C PRO A 26 16.57 9.35 4.84
N LEU A 27 15.27 9.63 4.73
CA LEU A 27 14.26 8.75 4.16
C LEU A 27 13.44 9.50 3.10
N VAL A 28 12.97 8.74 2.12
CA VAL A 28 12.01 9.19 1.13
C VAL A 28 10.67 8.54 1.46
N PHE A 29 9.64 9.37 1.67
CA PHE A 29 8.28 8.89 1.89
C PHE A 29 7.60 8.70 0.54
N CYS A 30 7.00 7.52 0.37
CA CYS A 30 6.22 7.15 -0.82
C CYS A 30 4.77 6.96 -0.38
N ASP A 31 3.91 7.92 -0.71
CA ASP A 31 2.47 7.81 -0.49
C ASP A 31 1.84 7.02 -1.64
N CYS A 32 1.58 5.74 -1.41
CA CYS A 32 1.05 4.84 -2.42
C CYS A 32 -0.44 5.11 -2.67
N PRO A 33 -0.92 5.02 -3.93
CA PRO A 33 -2.35 4.99 -4.19
C PRO A 33 -3.00 3.79 -3.47
N GLY A 34 -4.29 3.92 -3.15
CA GLY A 34 -5.04 2.84 -2.52
C GLY A 34 -4.94 1.53 -3.32
N PHE A 35 -4.64 0.43 -2.62
CA PHE A 35 -4.69 -0.92 -3.17
C PHE A 35 -6.16 -1.33 -3.39
N LEU A 36 -6.41 -2.16 -4.40
CA LEU A 36 -7.75 -2.67 -4.74
C LEU A 36 -8.74 -1.56 -5.07
N ASP A 37 -8.31 -0.66 -5.96
CA ASP A 37 -9.11 0.47 -6.38
C ASP A 37 -10.33 0.02 -7.19
N ASN A 38 -11.52 0.49 -6.81
CA ASN A 38 -12.79 0.12 -7.45
C ASN A 38 -13.13 0.98 -8.69
N ARG A 39 -12.24 1.87 -9.11
CA ARG A 39 -12.41 2.73 -10.29
C ARG A 39 -12.23 2.01 -11.63
N GLY A 40 -11.97 0.70 -11.61
CA GLY A 40 -11.90 -0.17 -12.78
C GLY A 40 -10.52 -0.79 -12.98
N ALA A 41 -10.49 -1.89 -13.73
CA ALA A 41 -9.31 -2.74 -13.84
C ALA A 41 -8.07 -2.00 -14.38
N GLU A 42 -8.23 -1.13 -15.37
CA GLU A 42 -7.13 -0.37 -15.96
C GLU A 42 -6.43 0.54 -14.94
N ILE A 43 -7.22 1.15 -14.05
CA ILE A 43 -6.72 2.04 -12.99
C ILE A 43 -6.02 1.22 -11.91
N ASN A 44 -6.59 0.07 -11.53
CA ASN A 44 -5.97 -0.79 -10.53
C ASN A 44 -4.64 -1.39 -11.03
N ILE A 45 -4.59 -1.84 -12.29
CA ILE A 45 -3.36 -2.29 -12.97
C ILE A 45 -2.30 -1.19 -12.95
N ALA A 46 -2.66 0.05 -13.33
CA ALA A 46 -1.73 1.16 -13.34
C ALA A 46 -1.20 1.50 -11.94
N ASN A 47 -2.06 1.51 -10.93
CA ASN A 47 -1.66 1.71 -9.53
C ASN A 47 -0.71 0.62 -9.07
N ALA A 48 -1.03 -0.65 -9.36
CA ALA A 48 -0.22 -1.80 -8.99
C ALA A 48 1.18 -1.74 -9.65
N ALA A 49 1.25 -1.40 -10.93
CA ALA A 49 2.52 -1.19 -11.64
C ALA A 49 3.34 -0.06 -11.01
N ASN A 50 2.71 1.06 -10.66
CA ASN A 50 3.39 2.22 -10.09
C ASN A 50 3.94 1.93 -8.68
N VAL A 51 3.14 1.27 -7.83
CA VAL A 51 3.59 0.83 -6.50
C VAL A 51 4.74 -0.16 -6.63
N ARG A 52 4.63 -1.16 -7.50
CA ARG A 52 5.71 -2.14 -7.73
C ARG A 52 6.98 -1.45 -8.23
N THR A 53 6.86 -0.51 -9.16
CA THR A 53 8.00 0.25 -9.67
C THR A 53 8.68 1.03 -8.54
N ALA A 54 7.92 1.70 -7.67
CA ALA A 54 8.48 2.45 -6.54
C ALA A 54 9.22 1.53 -5.56
N ILE A 55 8.66 0.35 -5.27
CA ILE A 55 9.24 -0.65 -4.37
C ILE A 55 10.53 -1.25 -4.96
N VAL A 56 10.50 -1.68 -6.22
CA VAL A 56 11.64 -2.36 -6.88
C VAL A 56 12.83 -1.43 -7.10
N ASN A 57 12.59 -0.13 -7.30
CA ASN A 57 13.67 0.84 -7.47
C ASN A 57 14.19 1.41 -6.14
N ALA A 58 13.56 1.09 -5.01
CA ALA A 58 14.06 1.49 -3.70
C ALA A 58 15.24 0.60 -3.28
N ALA A 59 16.30 1.19 -2.73
CA ALA A 59 17.41 0.43 -2.16
C ALA A 59 16.95 -0.45 -0.98
N SER A 60 15.97 0.04 -0.22
CA SER A 60 15.30 -0.72 0.83
C SER A 60 13.94 -0.10 1.15
N VAL A 61 13.03 -0.90 1.72
CA VAL A 61 11.66 -0.46 2.02
C VAL A 61 11.32 -0.65 3.50
N ARG A 62 10.59 0.31 4.06
CA ARG A 62 9.92 0.21 5.37
C ARG A 62 8.44 0.47 5.13
N VAL A 63 7.57 -0.31 5.77
CA VAL A 63 6.13 -0.27 5.50
C VAL A 63 5.41 0.39 6.66
N ILE A 64 4.60 1.41 6.35
CA ILE A 64 3.71 2.05 7.31
C ILE A 64 2.30 1.94 6.77
N VAL A 65 1.42 1.32 7.53
CA VAL A 65 0.00 1.18 7.18
C VAL A 65 -0.79 2.11 8.08
N LEU A 66 -1.57 3.01 7.49
CA LEU A 66 -2.41 3.94 8.23
C LEU A 66 -3.88 3.51 8.14
N ILE A 67 -4.51 3.31 9.29
CA ILE A 67 -5.95 3.01 9.41
C ILE A 67 -6.64 4.13 10.19
N SER A 68 -7.87 4.44 9.84
CA SER A 68 -8.66 5.40 10.63
C SER A 68 -9.36 4.70 11.79
N PHE A 69 -9.44 5.36 12.94
CA PHE A 69 -10.16 4.86 14.12
C PHE A 69 -11.60 4.44 13.80
N HIS A 70 -12.32 5.27 13.03
CA HIS A 70 -13.69 4.97 12.62
C HIS A 70 -13.80 3.71 11.74
N SER A 71 -12.76 3.36 10.97
CA SER A 71 -12.71 2.11 10.21
C SER A 71 -12.57 0.88 11.10
N ILE A 72 -11.96 1.03 12.29
CA ILE A 72 -11.85 -0.03 13.29
C ILE A 72 -13.21 -0.23 13.98
N LEU A 73 -13.88 0.86 14.35
CA LEU A 73 -15.21 0.84 14.95
C LEU A 73 -16.29 0.29 14.01
N ALA A 74 -16.18 0.58 12.72
CA ALA A 74 -17.14 0.13 11.73
C ALA A 74 -17.14 -1.40 11.61
N ASP A 75 -18.34 -1.99 11.62
CA ASP A 75 -18.60 -3.37 11.22
C ASP A 75 -17.69 -4.44 11.84
N ARG A 76 -17.49 -4.40 13.17
CA ARG A 76 -16.80 -5.44 13.95
C ARG A 76 -15.36 -5.71 13.47
N ALA A 77 -14.52 -4.67 13.46
CA ALA A 77 -13.12 -4.77 13.06
C ALA A 77 -12.89 -5.14 11.57
N ARG A 78 -13.87 -4.87 10.69
CA ARG A 78 -13.70 -5.06 9.24
C ARG A 78 -12.47 -4.32 8.70
N GLY A 79 -12.21 -3.11 9.18
CA GLY A 79 -11.03 -2.34 8.75
C GLY A 79 -9.71 -3.06 9.01
N ILE A 80 -9.63 -3.88 10.07
CA ILE A 80 -8.44 -4.69 10.37
C ILE A 80 -8.34 -5.86 9.40
N GLN A 81 -9.46 -6.52 9.11
CA GLN A 81 -9.48 -7.62 8.13
C GLN A 81 -9.06 -7.13 6.74
N GLU A 82 -9.54 -5.95 6.33
CA GLU A 82 -9.13 -5.30 5.09
C GLU A 82 -7.64 -4.94 5.10
N MET A 83 -7.14 -4.37 6.20
CA MET A 83 -5.72 -4.06 6.37
C MET A 83 -4.85 -5.32 6.29
N LEU A 84 -5.23 -6.39 6.98
CA LEU A 84 -4.54 -7.68 6.91
C LEU A 84 -4.56 -8.22 5.49
N LYS A 85 -5.71 -8.21 4.82
CA LYS A 85 -5.82 -8.67 3.44
C LYS A 85 -4.88 -7.89 2.51
N ILE A 86 -4.90 -6.55 2.59
CA ILE A 86 -4.01 -5.69 1.78
C ILE A 86 -2.54 -6.01 2.05
N CYS A 87 -2.16 -6.20 3.31
CA CYS A 87 -0.80 -6.59 3.65
C CYS A 87 -0.48 -8.01 3.16
N GLY A 88 -1.43 -8.94 3.23
CA GLY A 88 -1.28 -10.31 2.74
C GLY A 88 -1.04 -10.33 1.24
N ASP A 89 -1.81 -9.53 0.51
CA ASP A 89 -1.67 -9.38 -0.93
C ASP A 89 -0.32 -8.72 -1.28
N LEU A 90 0.05 -7.64 -0.57
CA LEU A 90 1.28 -6.90 -0.79
C LEU A 90 2.54 -7.75 -0.50
N PHE A 91 2.58 -8.45 0.62
CA PHE A 91 3.68 -9.35 1.00
C PHE A 91 3.56 -10.74 0.35
N GLY A 92 2.50 -11.00 -0.41
CA GLY A 92 2.20 -12.27 -1.07
C GLY A 92 1.66 -13.38 -0.15
N SER A 93 1.85 -13.29 1.17
CA SER A 93 1.20 -14.19 2.14
C SER A 93 1.27 -13.66 3.57
N TYR A 94 0.40 -14.17 4.45
CA TYR A 94 0.46 -13.89 5.89
C TYR A 94 1.76 -14.39 6.54
N ASP A 95 2.29 -15.53 6.12
CA ASP A 95 3.57 -16.05 6.62
C ASP A 95 4.72 -15.08 6.29
N ASN A 96 4.66 -14.43 5.14
CA ASN A 96 5.68 -13.47 4.74
C ASN A 96 5.57 -12.16 5.53
N ILE A 97 4.36 -11.73 5.89
CA ILE A 97 4.19 -10.63 6.86
C ILE A 97 4.84 -11.00 8.19
N LEU A 98 4.57 -12.19 8.72
CA LEU A 98 5.11 -12.61 10.02
C LEU A 98 6.65 -12.57 10.04
N LYS A 99 7.30 -13.04 8.98
CA LYS A 99 8.77 -12.98 8.80
C LYS A 99 9.33 -11.55 8.77
N HIS A 100 8.53 -10.59 8.34
CA HIS A 100 8.93 -9.21 8.08
C HIS A 100 8.21 -8.20 8.98
N THR A 101 7.68 -8.65 10.12
CA THR A 101 6.92 -7.80 11.06
C THR A 101 7.77 -6.65 11.60
N GLU A 102 9.09 -6.83 11.74
CA GLU A 102 10.04 -5.81 12.20
C GLU A 102 10.20 -4.63 11.22
N SER A 103 9.71 -4.79 10.00
CA SER A 103 9.75 -3.77 8.95
C SER A 103 8.42 -3.02 8.77
N LEU A 104 7.43 -3.32 9.62
CA LEU A 104 6.06 -2.84 9.49
C LEU A 104 5.58 -2.10 10.75
N LEU A 105 4.92 -0.96 10.54
CA LEU A 105 4.14 -0.26 11.58
C LEU A 105 2.69 -0.08 11.13
N VAL A 106 1.78 -0.11 12.10
CA VAL A 106 0.36 0.17 11.90
C VAL A 106 -0.02 1.41 12.70
N GLY A 107 -0.31 2.51 12.01
CA GLY A 107 -0.73 3.76 12.63
C GLY A 107 -2.25 3.91 12.62
N VAL A 108 -2.85 4.11 13.79
CA VAL A 108 -4.25 4.48 13.94
C VAL A 108 -4.36 5.99 13.98
N THR A 109 -5.14 6.54 13.05
CA THR A 109 -5.32 7.98 12.83
C THR A 109 -6.77 8.39 13.06
N LYS A 110 -7.03 9.70 13.15
CA LYS A 110 -8.38 10.27 13.38
C LYS A 110 -9.04 9.72 14.65
N VAL A 111 -8.24 9.43 15.67
CA VAL A 111 -8.74 9.09 17.00
C VAL A 111 -9.35 10.34 17.62
N PRO A 112 -10.58 10.28 18.17
CA PRO A 112 -11.16 11.39 18.92
C PRO A 112 -10.23 11.81 20.06
N SER A 113 -9.97 13.11 20.16
CA SER A 113 -9.13 13.67 21.23
C SER A 113 -9.91 14.77 21.95
N GLY A 114 -10.11 14.60 23.26
CA GLY A 114 -10.76 15.54 24.16
C GLY A 114 -12.29 15.46 24.21
N GLY A 115 -12.85 15.53 25.43
CA GLY A 115 -14.28 15.43 25.71
C GLY A 115 -14.67 14.06 26.30
N ASP A 116 -15.96 13.76 26.36
CA ASP A 116 -16.48 12.49 26.90
C ASP A 116 -16.19 11.27 26.00
N ASP A 117 -15.79 11.52 24.74
CA ASP A 117 -15.48 10.50 23.73
C ASP A 117 -13.96 10.31 23.54
N GLU A 118 -13.13 10.71 24.51
CA GLU A 118 -11.67 10.54 24.43
C GLU A 118 -11.28 9.05 24.53
N GLU A 119 -10.46 8.60 23.60
CA GLU A 119 -10.05 7.19 23.48
C GLU A 119 -8.57 7.04 23.79
N SER A 120 -8.21 5.97 24.51
CA SER A 120 -6.82 5.62 24.83
C SER A 120 -6.25 4.63 23.81
N LEU A 121 -4.91 4.52 23.76
CA LEU A 121 -4.26 3.46 22.98
C LEU A 121 -4.71 2.06 23.45
N GLU A 122 -4.89 1.86 24.74
CA GLU A 122 -5.36 0.62 25.36
C GLU A 122 -6.76 0.26 24.87
N SER A 123 -7.70 1.20 24.89
CA SER A 123 -9.06 1.01 24.38
C SER A 123 -9.07 0.60 22.90
N ILE A 124 -8.19 1.22 22.09
CA ILE A 124 -8.05 0.89 20.67
C ILE A 124 -7.47 -0.51 20.48
N ARG A 125 -6.48 -0.90 21.29
CA ARG A 125 -5.93 -2.26 21.27
C ARG A 125 -6.98 -3.29 21.65
N ASP A 126 -7.79 -3.02 22.67
CA ASP A 126 -8.89 -3.91 23.07
C ASP A 126 -9.94 -4.05 21.96
N LEU A 127 -10.26 -2.95 21.27
CA LEU A 127 -11.14 -2.96 20.11
C LEU A 127 -10.59 -3.82 18.97
N ILE A 128 -9.29 -3.68 18.67
CA ILE A 128 -8.58 -4.52 17.68
C ILE A 128 -8.62 -6.00 18.05
N MET A 129 -8.57 -6.30 19.36
CA MET A 129 -8.56 -7.65 19.91
C MET A 129 -9.97 -8.23 20.11
N THR A 130 -11.02 -7.61 19.56
CA THR A 130 -12.40 -8.13 19.67
C THR A 130 -12.57 -9.39 18.80
N PRO A 131 -12.93 -10.55 19.37
CA PRO A 131 -13.05 -11.80 18.61
C PRO A 131 -14.08 -11.78 17.48
N PRO A 132 -13.88 -12.55 16.39
CA PRO A 132 -12.73 -13.44 16.15
C PRO A 132 -11.49 -12.69 15.66
N VAL A 133 -10.36 -12.87 16.35
CA VAL A 133 -9.08 -12.24 16.03
C VAL A 133 -8.16 -13.25 15.31
N PRO A 134 -7.72 -12.97 14.08
CA PRO A 134 -6.69 -13.78 13.41
C PRO A 134 -5.37 -13.77 14.20
N GLU A 135 -4.67 -14.91 14.26
CA GLU A 135 -3.42 -15.07 15.03
C GLU A 135 -2.36 -14.02 14.68
N ILE A 136 -2.27 -13.64 13.40
CA ILE A 136 -1.35 -12.60 12.91
C ILE A 136 -1.52 -11.25 13.62
N VAL A 137 -2.73 -10.91 14.08
CA VAL A 137 -2.99 -9.65 14.81
C VAL A 137 -2.18 -9.60 16.10
N ASN A 138 -1.97 -10.74 16.77
CA ASN A 138 -1.15 -10.79 18.00
C ASN A 138 0.30 -10.38 17.75
N HIS A 139 0.82 -10.66 16.55
CA HIS A 139 2.18 -10.26 16.15
C HIS A 139 2.26 -8.80 15.72
N LEU A 140 1.17 -8.27 15.17
CA LEU A 140 1.10 -6.87 14.71
C LEU A 140 0.75 -5.88 15.84
N LEU A 141 0.05 -6.31 16.89
CA LEU A 141 -0.39 -5.44 17.98
C LEU A 141 0.74 -4.63 18.65
N PRO A 142 1.94 -5.21 18.90
CA PRO A 142 3.09 -4.44 19.41
C PRO A 142 3.59 -3.36 18.44
N ARG A 143 3.25 -3.46 17.15
CA ARG A 143 3.58 -2.53 16.08
C ARG A 143 2.48 -1.51 15.81
N VAL A 144 1.38 -1.56 16.58
CA VAL A 144 0.29 -0.58 16.51
C VAL A 144 0.62 0.64 17.36
N PHE A 145 0.54 1.82 16.74
CA PHE A 145 0.63 3.11 17.41
C PHE A 145 -0.58 3.98 17.10
N VAL A 146 -0.85 4.95 17.97
CA VAL A 146 -1.86 5.99 17.75
C VAL A 146 -1.14 7.31 17.54
N HIS A 147 -1.63 8.08 16.56
CA HIS A 147 -1.14 9.42 16.32
C HIS A 147 -2.27 10.35 15.87
N HIS A 148 -2.37 11.51 16.52
CA HIS A 148 -3.26 12.58 16.10
C HIS A 148 -2.51 13.51 15.15
N ALA A 149 -2.99 13.68 13.92
CA ALA A 149 -2.29 14.45 12.88
C ALA A 149 -2.02 15.94 13.21
N LEU A 150 -2.73 16.48 14.20
CA LEU A 150 -2.51 17.84 14.74
C LEU A 150 -1.67 17.84 16.05
N ASP A 151 -0.98 16.75 16.37
CA ASP A 151 -0.18 16.55 17.60
C ASP A 151 -0.97 16.87 18.88
N ARG A 152 -2.27 16.54 18.90
CA ARG A 152 -3.08 16.67 20.11
C ARG A 152 -2.75 15.52 21.07
N PRO A 153 -2.72 15.80 22.39
CA PRO A 153 -2.46 14.75 23.37
C PRO A 153 -3.61 13.73 23.34
N ILE A 154 -3.21 12.46 23.33
CA ILE A 154 -4.07 11.29 23.52
C ILE A 154 -3.28 10.36 24.44
N GLU A 155 -3.93 9.78 25.45
CA GLU A 155 -3.26 8.89 26.39
C GLU A 155 -2.62 7.68 25.68
N GLY A 156 -1.34 7.44 25.95
CA GLY A 156 -0.54 6.37 25.34
C GLY A 156 -0.13 6.60 23.87
N ALA A 157 -0.63 7.65 23.21
CA ALA A 157 -0.31 7.94 21.82
C ALA A 157 1.11 8.48 21.62
N TRP A 158 1.64 8.28 20.42
CA TRP A 158 2.94 8.81 20.04
C TRP A 158 2.80 10.23 19.51
N ASN A 159 3.67 11.12 20.01
CA ASN A 159 3.90 12.40 19.35
C ASN A 159 4.71 12.19 18.06
N ARG A 160 4.77 13.24 17.23
CA ARG A 160 5.51 13.21 15.97
C ARG A 160 6.95 12.73 16.10
N ASP A 161 7.70 13.18 17.11
CA ASP A 161 9.12 12.84 17.25
C ASP A 161 9.31 11.33 17.52
N VAL A 162 8.47 10.77 18.39
CA VAL A 162 8.46 9.33 18.66
C VAL A 162 8.08 8.55 17.39
N CYS A 163 7.07 8.98 16.64
CA CYS A 163 6.72 8.36 15.35
C CYS A 163 7.92 8.33 14.39
N LEU A 164 8.61 9.46 14.21
CA LEU A 164 9.75 9.56 13.30
C LEU A 164 10.92 8.67 13.76
N GLN A 165 11.19 8.63 15.06
CA GLN A 165 12.22 7.75 15.61
C GLN A 165 11.88 6.27 15.38
N GLN A 166 10.64 5.86 15.66
CA GLN A 166 10.22 4.47 15.47
C GLN A 166 10.25 4.05 13.99
N ILE A 167 9.93 4.96 13.07
CA ILE A 167 10.07 4.71 11.63
C ILE A 167 11.54 4.48 11.24
N LEU A 168 12.48 5.22 11.82
CA LEU A 168 13.91 5.00 11.56
C LEU A 168 14.42 3.65 12.08
N GLU A 169 13.90 3.24 13.23
CA GLU A 169 14.29 2.00 13.92
C GLU A 169 13.74 0.73 13.24
N LEU A 170 12.76 0.84 12.33
CA LEU A 170 12.29 -0.30 11.56
C LEU A 170 13.40 -0.95 10.72
N GLU A 171 13.36 -2.28 10.66
CA GLU A 171 14.26 -3.07 9.84
C GLU A 171 14.00 -2.76 8.35
N PRO A 172 15.00 -2.26 7.60
CA PRO A 172 14.83 -1.99 6.18
C PRO A 172 14.82 -3.29 5.38
N LEU A 173 13.72 -3.56 4.66
CA LEU A 173 13.61 -4.70 3.76
C LEU A 173 14.53 -4.50 2.56
N GLN A 174 15.50 -5.41 2.43
CA GLN A 174 16.36 -5.54 1.25
C GLN A 174 15.71 -6.51 0.26
N ASN A 175 16.05 -6.42 -1.03
CA ASN A 175 15.50 -7.27 -2.10
C ASN A 175 13.95 -7.26 -2.12
N ALA A 176 13.40 -6.04 -2.11
CA ALA A 176 11.96 -5.80 -2.01
C ALA A 176 11.17 -6.45 -3.17
N ASP A 177 11.81 -6.66 -4.32
CA ASP A 177 11.28 -7.36 -5.49
C ASP A 177 10.91 -8.84 -5.23
N ALA A 178 11.67 -9.52 -4.35
CA ALA A 178 11.40 -10.91 -3.99
C ALA A 178 10.33 -11.06 -2.90
N ILE A 179 10.14 -9.99 -2.11
CA ILE A 179 9.25 -9.97 -0.94
C ILE A 179 7.85 -9.51 -1.35
N PHE A 180 7.77 -8.43 -2.12
CA PHE A 180 6.50 -7.80 -2.47
C PHE A 180 5.93 -8.33 -3.77
N ARG A 181 4.61 -8.56 -3.79
CA ARG A 181 3.87 -9.02 -4.95
C ARG A 181 3.02 -7.90 -5.54
N THR A 182 2.75 -8.03 -6.84
CA THR A 182 1.78 -7.17 -7.50
C THR A 182 0.38 -7.62 -7.06
N VAL A 183 -0.41 -6.69 -6.54
CA VAL A 183 -1.78 -6.98 -6.10
C VAL A 183 -2.74 -6.70 -7.25
N LEU A 184 -3.29 -7.77 -7.84
CA LEU A 184 -4.31 -7.72 -8.89
C LEU A 184 -5.48 -8.62 -8.51
N THR A 185 -6.68 -8.26 -8.95
CA THR A 185 -7.85 -9.14 -8.92
C THR A 185 -7.91 -10.01 -10.17
N ASP A 186 -8.68 -11.09 -10.16
CA ASP A 186 -8.92 -11.93 -11.36
C ASP A 186 -9.41 -11.11 -12.56
N SER A 187 -10.25 -10.09 -12.33
CA SER A 187 -10.70 -9.19 -13.39
C SER A 187 -9.58 -8.31 -13.94
N ASP A 188 -8.62 -7.92 -13.09
CA ASP A 188 -7.46 -7.15 -13.51
C ASP A 188 -6.51 -8.02 -14.32
N GLU A 189 -6.22 -9.24 -13.87
CA GLU A 189 -5.40 -10.19 -14.60
C GLU A 189 -5.99 -10.50 -15.98
N LYS A 190 -7.29 -10.74 -16.05
CA LYS A 190 -7.98 -10.96 -17.33
C LYS A 190 -7.83 -9.73 -18.24
N ARG A 191 -8.11 -8.53 -17.72
CA ARG A 191 -8.00 -7.29 -18.50
C ARG A 191 -6.57 -7.04 -18.98
N LEU A 192 -5.61 -7.36 -18.13
CA LEU A 192 -4.20 -7.24 -18.39
C LEU A 192 -3.74 -8.21 -19.50
N CYS A 193 -4.26 -9.44 -19.53
CA CYS A 193 -4.08 -10.38 -20.64
C CYS A 193 -4.68 -9.86 -21.95
N GLU A 194 -5.92 -9.35 -21.91
CA GLU A 194 -6.56 -8.75 -23.10
C GLU A 194 -5.74 -7.58 -23.68
N LEU A 195 -5.18 -6.72 -22.82
CA LEU A 195 -4.31 -5.62 -23.23
C LEU A 195 -2.99 -6.14 -23.84
N ALA A 196 -2.39 -7.15 -23.23
CA ALA A 196 -1.17 -7.78 -23.72
C ALA A 196 -1.38 -8.42 -25.10
N GLU A 197 -2.48 -9.14 -25.29
CA GLU A 197 -2.85 -9.74 -26.57
C GLU A 197 -3.09 -8.68 -27.66
N ALA A 198 -3.80 -7.60 -27.33
CA ALA A 198 -4.05 -6.51 -28.26
C ALA A 198 -2.75 -5.86 -28.74
N ILE A 199 -1.85 -5.50 -27.82
CA ILE A 199 -0.54 -4.93 -28.16
C ILE A 199 0.30 -5.94 -28.95
N GLY A 200 0.27 -7.22 -28.58
CA GLY A 200 0.98 -8.28 -29.30
C GLY A 200 0.51 -8.44 -30.75
N ASN A 201 -0.79 -8.32 -31.00
CA ASN A 201 -1.35 -8.35 -32.34
C ASN A 201 -0.95 -7.10 -33.14
N GLU A 202 -0.98 -5.91 -32.53
CA GLU A 202 -0.52 -4.68 -33.19
C GLU A 202 0.97 -4.72 -33.56
N ILE A 203 1.81 -5.31 -32.70
CA ILE A 203 3.23 -5.54 -33.00
C ILE A 203 3.37 -6.44 -34.23
N LYS A 204 2.64 -7.56 -34.28
CA LYS A 204 2.66 -8.49 -35.43
C LYS A 204 2.24 -7.78 -36.72
N THR A 205 1.16 -7.00 -36.68
CA THR A 205 0.69 -6.21 -37.82
C THR A 205 1.75 -5.18 -38.26
N ALA A 206 2.30 -4.40 -37.33
CA ALA A 206 3.33 -3.42 -37.63
C ALA A 206 4.59 -4.04 -38.25
N LEU A 207 5.01 -5.22 -37.77
CA LEU A 207 6.12 -5.97 -38.36
C LEU A 207 5.79 -6.49 -39.76
N SER A 208 4.57 -7.00 -40.00
CA SER A 208 4.15 -7.46 -41.32
C SER A 208 4.04 -6.34 -42.36
N GLU A 209 3.80 -5.12 -41.91
CA GLU A 209 3.72 -3.91 -42.74
C GLU A 209 5.06 -3.15 -42.81
N GLU A 210 6.15 -3.74 -42.32
CA GLU A 210 7.51 -3.15 -42.27
C GLU A 210 7.58 -1.80 -41.52
N ARG A 211 6.61 -1.52 -40.64
CA ARG A 211 6.57 -0.31 -39.78
C ARG A 211 7.43 -0.51 -38.53
N ILE A 212 8.74 -0.60 -38.72
CA ILE A 212 9.71 -0.97 -37.67
C ILE A 212 9.69 -0.01 -36.46
N ASP A 213 9.61 1.31 -36.69
CA ASP A 213 9.57 2.29 -35.59
C ASP A 213 8.33 2.14 -34.70
N ALA A 214 7.18 1.86 -35.32
CA ALA A 214 5.93 1.62 -34.61
C ALA A 214 6.01 0.30 -33.80
N ALA A 215 6.52 -0.77 -34.41
CA ALA A 215 6.74 -2.04 -33.71
C ALA A 215 7.68 -1.88 -32.52
N ALA A 216 8.79 -1.14 -32.68
CA ALA A 216 9.74 -0.86 -31.60
C ALA A 216 9.13 -0.03 -30.47
N SER A 217 8.27 0.94 -30.79
CA SER A 217 7.53 1.71 -29.78
C SER A 217 6.55 0.81 -29.00
N LEU A 218 5.79 -0.03 -29.69
CA LEU A 218 4.84 -0.96 -29.07
C LEU A 218 5.53 -2.01 -28.21
N LEU A 219 6.66 -2.56 -28.67
CA LEU A 219 7.50 -3.48 -27.87
C LEU A 219 7.99 -2.85 -26.58
N ARG A 220 8.39 -1.57 -26.61
CA ARG A 220 8.77 -0.83 -25.40
C ARG A 220 7.59 -0.68 -24.44
N SER A 221 6.40 -0.35 -24.94
CA SER A 221 5.18 -0.29 -24.11
C SER A 221 4.81 -1.66 -23.53
N PHE A 222 4.92 -2.72 -24.33
CA PHE A 222 4.67 -4.10 -23.90
C PHE A 222 5.63 -4.53 -22.78
N ASN A 223 6.92 -4.25 -22.93
CA ASN A 223 7.92 -4.52 -21.89
C ASN A 223 7.69 -3.71 -20.60
N ARG A 224 7.00 -2.56 -20.65
CA ARG A 224 6.64 -1.84 -19.42
C ARG A 224 5.55 -2.56 -18.63
N LEU A 225 4.70 -3.35 -19.30
CA LEU A 225 3.70 -4.17 -18.62
C LEU A 225 4.33 -5.36 -17.88
N SER A 226 5.51 -5.85 -18.29
CA SER A 226 6.21 -6.93 -17.58
C SER A 226 6.69 -6.55 -16.17
N VAL A 227 6.63 -5.26 -15.81
CA VAL A 227 6.82 -4.78 -14.42
C VAL A 227 5.66 -5.20 -13.52
N ILE A 228 4.55 -5.69 -14.08
CA ILE A 228 3.60 -6.52 -13.39
C ILE A 228 4.02 -7.95 -13.72
N GLU A 229 4.37 -8.77 -12.74
CA GLU A 229 4.72 -10.18 -12.98
C GLU A 229 3.50 -10.89 -13.56
N HIS A 230 3.42 -10.95 -14.89
CA HIS A 230 2.38 -11.71 -15.56
C HIS A 230 2.70 -13.20 -15.42
N VAL A 231 1.68 -14.00 -15.13
CA VAL A 231 1.74 -15.44 -15.40
C VAL A 231 2.07 -15.58 -16.89
N THR A 232 3.22 -16.20 -17.15
CA THR A 232 3.72 -16.58 -18.47
C THR A 232 2.58 -17.11 -19.33
N VAL A 233 2.37 -16.47 -20.50
CA VAL A 233 1.71 -17.13 -21.64
C VAL A 233 2.70 -18.09 -22.28
#